data_AF-A0A438H378-F1
#
_entry.id   AF-A0A438H378-F1
#
_cell.length_a   1.000
_cell.length_b   1.000
_cell.length_c   1.000
_cell.angle_alpha   90.00
_cell.angle_beta   90.00
_cell.angle_gamma   90.00
#
_symmetry.space_group_name_H-M   'P 1'
#
loop_
_entity.id
_entity.type
_entity.pdbx_description
1 polymer ?
#
loop_
_entity_poly.entity_id
_entity_poly.type
_entity_poly.pdbx_seq_one_letter_code
_entity_poly.pdbx_strand_id
1 'polypeptide(L)'
;MPSLVRQILEHIQRDFLWGGGNLERKPHLVRWELVCLSKKKGDLEIKCLSTLNKALPCKWNWLFMNKREALWNQVIRGKYGKERRGWCLREVREAYGVGLWKGIRKA
;
A
#
# COMPACT_ATOMS: atom_id res chain seq x y z
N MET A 1 -2.53 -2.18 2.54
CA MET A 1 -3.74 -1.53 2.01
C MET A 1 -4.91 -2.52 2.03
N PRO A 2 -6.08 -2.13 2.55
CA PRO A 2 -7.31 -2.94 2.48
C PRO A 2 -7.71 -3.28 1.04
N SER A 3 -8.36 -4.44 0.85
CA SER A 3 -8.76 -4.96 -0.45
C SER A 3 -9.69 -4.01 -1.22
N LEU A 4 -10.66 -3.41 -0.54
CA LEU A 4 -11.62 -2.49 -1.15
C LEU A 4 -10.95 -1.23 -1.72
N VAL A 5 -10.03 -0.63 -0.96
CA VAL A 5 -9.28 0.55 -1.41
C VAL A 5 -8.43 0.20 -2.64
N ARG A 6 -7.82 -0.99 -2.67
CA ARG A 6 -7.09 -1.47 -3.84
C ARG A 6 -8.00 -1.55 -5.07
N GLN A 7 -9.18 -2.14 -4.92
CA GLN A 7 -10.14 -2.33 -6.02
C GLN A 7 -10.64 -0.99 -6.58
N ILE A 8 -10.94 -0.02 -5.71
CA ILE A 8 -11.36 1.33 -6.13
C ILE A 8 -10.24 2.01 -6.92
N LEU A 9 -9.00 1.94 -6.43
CA LEU A 9 -7.86 2.53 -7.14
C LEU A 9 -7.60 1.84 -8.49
N GLU A 10 -7.69 0.51 -8.55
CA GLU A 10 -7.57 -0.23 -9.82
C GLU A 10 -8.69 0.14 -10.80
N HIS A 11 -9.90 0.37 -10.31
CA HIS A 11 -11.02 0.84 -11.13
C HIS A 11 -10.74 2.23 -11.71
N ILE A 12 -10.32 3.19 -10.89
CA ILE A 12 -9.98 4.55 -11.35
C ILE A 12 -8.86 4.51 -12.40
N GLN A 13 -7.84 3.65 -12.21
CA GLN A 13 -6.75 3.49 -13.18
C GLN A 13 -7.24 2.88 -14.51
N ARG A 14 -8.15 1.90 -14.46
CA ARG A 14 -8.76 1.28 -15.65
C ARG A 14 -9.61 2.27 -16.43
N ASP A 15 -10.44 3.01 -15.70
CA ASP A 15 -11.34 4.04 -16.21
C ASP A 15 -10.54 5.14 -16.89
N PHE A 16 -9.47 5.61 -16.25
CA PHE A 16 -8.54 6.57 -16.87
C PHE A 16 -7.89 6.02 -18.15
N LEU A 17 -7.40 4.78 -18.13
CA LEU A 17 -6.69 4.19 -19.28
C LEU A 17 -7.59 4.01 -20.50
N TRP A 18 -8.84 3.57 -20.29
CA TRP A 18 -9.78 3.28 -21.37
C TRP A 18 -10.78 4.41 -21.62
N GLY A 19 -10.62 5.55 -20.95
CA GLY A 19 -11.54 6.69 -21.06
C GLY A 19 -12.96 6.36 -20.60
N GLY A 20 -13.12 5.39 -19.69
CA GLY A 20 -14.38 5.09 -19.02
C GLY A 20 -14.66 6.16 -17.96
N GLY A 21 -15.74 6.90 -18.10
CA GLY A 21 -16.18 7.90 -17.13
C GLY A 21 -17.59 7.58 -16.63
N ASN A 22 -18.16 8.45 -15.79
CA ASN A 22 -19.49 8.28 -15.17
C ASN A 22 -20.65 8.01 -16.15
N LEU A 23 -20.51 8.32 -17.44
CA LEU A 23 -21.58 8.22 -18.44
C LEU A 23 -21.26 7.30 -19.63
N GLU A 24 -20.01 6.88 -19.82
CA GLU A 24 -19.61 6.04 -20.96
C GLU A 24 -18.79 4.84 -20.49
N ARG A 25 -19.40 3.65 -20.55
CA ARG A 25 -18.67 2.39 -20.41
C ARG A 25 -17.99 2.06 -21.73
N LYS A 26 -16.67 2.27 -21.80
CA LYS A 26 -15.85 1.76 -22.90
C LYS A 26 -15.34 0.35 -22.59
N PRO A 27 -15.34 -0.57 -23.57
CA PRO A 27 -14.84 -1.91 -23.37
C PRO A 27 -13.33 -1.89 -23.08
N HIS A 28 -12.88 -2.69 -22.12
CA HIS A 28 -11.46 -2.86 -21.84
C HIS A 28 -10.82 -3.66 -22.98
N LEU A 29 -10.00 -3.01 -23.81
CA LEU A 29 -9.39 -3.64 -24.97
C LEU A 29 -8.34 -4.70 -24.61
N VAL A 30 -7.73 -4.57 -23.43
CA VAL A 30 -6.70 -5.49 -22.92
C VAL A 30 -7.01 -5.89 -21.48
N ARG A 31 -6.79 -7.17 -21.16
CA ARG A 31 -6.88 -7.68 -19.79
C ARG A 31 -5.98 -6.88 -18.86
N TRP A 32 -6.52 -6.44 -17.72
CA TRP A 32 -5.81 -5.60 -16.76
C TRP A 32 -4.48 -6.20 -16.26
N GLU A 33 -4.45 -7.52 -16.10
CA GLU A 33 -3.25 -8.24 -15.66
C GLU A 33 -2.09 -8.12 -16.66
N LEU A 34 -2.39 -8.12 -17.96
CA LEU A 34 -1.38 -7.96 -19.02
C LEU A 34 -0.85 -6.52 -19.03
N VAL A 35 -1.74 -5.54 -18.88
CA VAL A 35 -1.36 -4.12 -18.75
C VAL A 35 -0.39 -3.89 -17.58
N CYS A 36 -0.50 -4.70 -16.53
CA CYS A 36 0.34 -4.63 -15.34
C CYS A 36 1.69 -5.39 -15.43
N LEU A 37 1.95 -6.11 -16.53
CA LEU A 37 3.20 -6.82 -16.75
C LEU A 37 4.32 -5.84 -17.19
N SER A 38 5.58 -6.27 -17.06
CA SER A 38 6.74 -5.40 -17.32
C SER A 38 6.95 -5.14 -18.83
N LYS A 39 7.50 -3.98 -19.19
CA LYS A 39 7.85 -3.63 -20.59
C LYS A 39 8.69 -4.67 -21.32
N LYS A 40 9.49 -5.47 -20.59
CA LYS A 40 10.29 -6.55 -21.19
C LYS A 40 9.46 -7.60 -21.92
N LYS A 41 8.15 -7.66 -21.67
CA LYS A 41 7.19 -8.54 -22.37
C LYS A 41 6.33 -7.82 -23.42
N GLY A 42 6.58 -6.53 -23.68
CA GLY A 42 5.78 -5.72 -24.62
C GLY A 42 4.60 -4.99 -23.99
N ASP A 43 4.45 -5.03 -22.67
CA ASP A 43 3.32 -4.45 -21.94
C ASP A 43 3.56 -2.99 -21.48
N LEU A 44 2.48 -2.31 -21.07
CA LEU A 44 2.48 -0.86 -20.72
C LEU A 44 3.24 -0.50 -19.43
N GLU A 45 3.56 -1.47 -18.57
CA GLU A 45 4.25 -1.28 -17.28
C GLU A 45 3.48 -0.41 -16.28
N ILE A 46 2.15 -0.49 -16.30
CA ILE A 46 1.35 0.09 -15.22
C ILE A 46 1.68 -0.72 -13.95
N LYS A 47 2.15 -0.04 -12.90
CA LYS A 47 2.58 -0.73 -11.68
C LYS A 47 1.41 -1.46 -11.03
N CYS A 48 1.51 -2.77 -10.93
CA CYS A 48 0.53 -3.61 -10.24
C CYS A 48 0.37 -3.18 -8.78
N LEU A 49 -0.83 -2.70 -8.41
CA LEU A 49 -1.14 -2.25 -7.05
C LEU A 49 -1.04 -3.40 -6.03
N SER A 50 -1.29 -4.66 -6.44
CA SER A 50 -1.08 -5.83 -5.58
C SER A 50 0.40 -5.98 -5.19
N THR A 51 1.30 -5.89 -6.17
CA THR A 51 2.76 -5.97 -5.94
C THR A 51 3.24 -4.78 -5.11
N LEU A 52 2.79 -3.57 -5.43
CA LEU A 52 3.12 -2.38 -4.64
C LEU A 52 2.62 -2.49 -3.20
N ASN A 53 1.40 -2.99 -2.98
CA ASN A 53 0.84 -3.15 -1.64
C ASN A 53 1.64 -4.13 -0.77
N LYS A 54 2.31 -5.12 -1.37
CA LYS A 54 3.24 -6.02 -0.67
C LYS A 54 4.59 -5.36 -0.39
N ALA A 55 5.11 -4.54 -1.29
CA ALA A 55 6.43 -3.92 -1.15
C ALA A 55 6.43 -2.64 -0.28
N LEU A 56 5.32 -1.91 -0.24
CA LEU A 56 5.21 -0.65 0.49
C LEU A 56 5.44 -0.80 2.00
N PRO A 57 4.90 -1.83 2.70
CA PRO A 57 5.23 -2.07 4.10
C PRO A 57 6.74 -2.21 4.34
N CYS A 58 7.46 -2.95 3.49
CA CYS A 58 8.92 -3.09 3.61
C CYS A 58 9.64 -1.74 3.48
N LYS A 59 9.22 -0.91 2.50
CA LYS A 59 9.76 0.45 2.35
C LYS A 59 9.49 1.31 3.59
N TRP A 60 8.30 1.24 4.14
CA TRP A 60 7.92 1.96 5.36
C TRP A 60 8.71 1.48 6.59
N ASN A 61 8.91 0.16 6.73
CA ASN A 61 9.72 -0.43 7.79
C ASN A 61 11.17 0.06 7.70
N TRP A 62 11.75 0.06 6.50
CA TRP A 62 13.10 0.59 6.27
C TRP A 62 13.20 2.09 6.62
N LEU A 63 12.24 2.91 6.19
CA LEU A 63 12.19 4.33 6.53
C LEU A 63 12.07 4.56 8.03
N PHE A 64 11.27 3.75 8.72
CA PHE A 64 11.12 3.80 10.17
C PHE A 64 12.42 3.45 10.90
N MET A 65 13.19 2.49 10.39
CA MET A 65 14.48 2.14 11.00
C MET A 65 15.55 3.22 10.83
N ASN A 66 15.55 3.90 9.67
CA ASN A 66 16.60 4.86 9.30
C ASN A 66 16.28 6.29 9.74
N LYS A 67 15.02 6.74 9.64
CA LYS A 67 14.61 8.11 9.96
C LYS A 67 14.14 8.24 11.41
N ARG A 68 14.99 7.86 12.37
CA ARG A 68 14.63 7.79 13.80
C ARG A 68 14.30 9.14 14.43
N GLU A 69 14.86 10.21 13.88
CA GLU A 69 14.71 11.58 14.39
C GLU A 69 13.49 12.30 13.83
N ALA A 70 12.85 11.76 12.79
CA ALA A 70 11.67 12.39 12.23
C ALA A 70 10.51 12.40 13.24
N LEU A 71 9.82 13.54 13.35
CA LEU A 71 8.73 13.73 14.32
C LEU A 71 7.66 12.62 14.24
N TRP A 72 7.25 12.23 13.02
CA TRP A 72 6.28 11.14 12.83
C TRP A 72 6.78 9.81 13.43
N ASN A 73 8.08 9.54 13.36
CA ASN A 73 8.70 8.34 13.93
C ASN A 73 8.71 8.42 15.46
N GLN A 74 9.06 9.57 16.02
CA GLN A 74 9.00 9.81 17.47
C GLN A 74 7.58 9.64 18.03
N VAL A 75 6.57 10.20 17.36
CA VAL A 75 5.15 10.06 17.73
C VAL A 75 4.72 8.58 17.71
N ILE A 76 5.08 7.85 16.66
CA ILE A 76 4.77 6.40 16.57
C ILE A 76 5.46 5.63 17.70
N ARG A 77 6.74 5.90 17.98
CA ARG A 77 7.47 5.24 19.07
C ARG A 77 6.92 5.58 20.44
N GLY A 78 6.46 6.82 20.65
CA GLY A 78 5.79 7.25 21.87
C GLY A 78 4.45 6.53 22.07
N LYS A 79 3.65 6.40 21.00
CA LYS A 79 2.33 5.76 21.04
C LYS A 79 2.37 4.24 21.16
N TYR A 80 3.30 3.58 20.47
CA TYR A 80 3.34 2.11 20.37
C TYR A 80 4.49 1.46 21.15
N GLY A 81 5.34 2.25 21.81
CA GLY A 81 6.48 1.78 22.60
C GLY A 81 7.71 1.39 21.75
N LYS A 82 8.84 1.16 22.42
CA LYS A 82 10.13 0.76 21.83
C LYS A 82 10.64 -0.49 22.55
N GLU A 83 10.72 -1.62 21.85
CA GLU A 83 11.41 -2.81 22.36
C GLU A 83 12.86 -2.83 21.85
N ARG A 84 13.78 -3.46 22.61
CA ARG A 84 15.25 -3.40 22.42
C ARG A 84 15.75 -3.79 21.02
N ARG A 85 14.91 -4.39 20.16
CA ARG A 85 15.23 -4.76 18.76
C ARG A 85 14.41 -4.01 17.69
N GLY A 86 13.85 -2.84 18.01
CA GLY A 86 13.43 -1.88 16.98
C GLY A 86 11.97 -1.98 16.50
N TRP A 87 11.18 -2.95 16.93
CA TRP A 87 9.72 -2.98 16.76
C TRP A 87 9.11 -3.62 17.99
N CYS A 88 8.08 -3.01 18.58
CA CYS A 88 7.42 -3.50 19.79
C CYS A 88 6.42 -4.61 19.42
N LEU A 89 6.61 -5.82 19.96
CA LEU A 89 5.70 -6.95 19.76
C LEU A 89 4.58 -7.01 20.83
N ARG A 90 4.58 -6.09 21.80
CA ARG A 90 3.50 -6.02 22.80
C ARG A 90 2.17 -5.63 22.16
N GLU A 91 1.12 -6.38 22.48
CA GLU A 91 -0.25 -5.98 22.18
C GLU A 91 -0.57 -4.70 22.96
N VAL A 92 -0.80 -3.61 22.24
CA VAL A 92 -1.47 -2.44 22.81
C VAL A 92 -2.93 -2.82 22.99
N ARG A 93 -3.33 -3.14 24.23
CA ARG A 93 -4.72 -3.39 24.65
C ARG A 93 -5.51 -2.09 24.78
N GLU A 94 -5.45 -1.22 23.77
CA GLU A 94 -6.30 -0.03 23.74
C GLU A 94 -7.43 -0.22 22.74
N ALA A 95 -8.65 0.11 23.18
CA ALA A 95 -9.88 -0.01 22.42
C ALA A 95 -9.90 0.85 21.14
N TYR A 96 -9.04 1.88 21.05
CA TYR A 96 -8.99 2.82 19.95
C TYR A 96 -7.65 2.76 19.20
N GLY A 97 -7.62 2.02 18.09
CA GLY A 97 -6.41 1.92 17.28
C GLY A 97 -6.38 0.73 16.32
N VAL A 98 -7.44 0.53 15.54
CA VAL A 98 -7.47 -0.46 14.46
C VAL A 98 -6.94 0.17 13.16
N GLY A 99 -5.83 0.89 13.24
CA GLY A 99 -5.27 1.66 12.12
C GLY A 99 -4.10 0.93 11.49
N LEU A 100 -4.04 0.95 10.14
CA LEU A 100 -2.94 0.71 9.21
C LEU A 100 -1.62 0.11 9.76
N TRP A 101 -1.05 0.70 10.81
CA TRP A 101 0.10 0.23 11.56
C TRP A 101 0.00 -1.20 12.09
N LYS A 102 -1.19 -1.70 12.49
CA LYS A 102 -1.37 -3.13 12.82
C LYS A 102 -1.08 -4.05 11.62
N GLY A 103 -1.39 -3.60 10.40
CA GLY A 103 -1.14 -4.34 9.16
C GLY A 103 0.32 -4.25 8.71
N ILE A 104 0.93 -3.07 8.82
CA ILE A 104 2.37 -2.87 8.55
C ILE A 104 3.23 -3.70 9.52
N ARG A 105 2.78 -3.84 10.78
CA ARG A 105 3.43 -4.69 11.80
C ARG A 105 3.45 -6.18 11.46
N LYS A 106 2.48 -6.68 10.69
CA LYS A 106 2.34 -8.10 10.34
C LYS A 106 3.03 -8.47 9.02
N ALA A 107 3.53 -7.49 8.27
CA ALA A 107 4.18 -7.66 6.97
C ALA A 107 5.69 -7.80 7.13
#